data_AF-A0A5C5ZSD6-F1
#
_entry.id   AF-A0A5C5ZSD6-F1
#
_cell.length_a   1.000
_cell.length_b   1.000
_cell.length_c   1.000
_cell.angle_alpha   90.00
_cell.angle_beta   90.00
_cell.angle_gamma   90.00
#
_symmetry.space_group_name_H-M   'P 1'
#
loop_
_entity.id
_entity.type
_entity.pdbx_description
1 polymer ?
#
loop_
_entity_poly.entity_id
_entity_poly.type
_entity_poly.pdbx_seq_one_letter_code
_entity_poly.pdbx_strand_id
1 'polypeptide(L)'
;MKIDLRVDAKTVFDFIKERVTDYPVYVNNGPGEDDDPISQITLGFQVSQAGWVALVFDTRPDGSPDGEWQSYIEENWLEFPHWLAAVDALFDNGESIELILQNGKRRKLGEDDELAEPVGQMLKDILLQGRKERLFKQLPLAKRCSIGVEDHDGAYGWPAYDKRYKDGRPV
;
A
#
# COMPACT_ATOMS: atom_id res chain seq x y z
N MET A 1 -21.66 7.36 -6.41
CA MET A 1 -20.37 7.73 -7.07
C MET A 1 -19.65 6.52 -7.68
N LYS A 2 -18.59 6.70 -8.49
CA LYS A 2 -17.86 5.59 -9.15
C LYS A 2 -16.35 5.63 -8.88
N ILE A 3 -15.78 4.49 -8.46
CA ILE A 3 -14.33 4.27 -8.29
C ILE A 3 -13.89 3.17 -9.26
N ASP A 4 -12.78 3.37 -9.98
CA ASP A 4 -12.17 2.37 -10.85
C ASP A 4 -10.76 2.00 -10.38
N LEU A 5 -10.66 0.94 -9.58
CA LEU A 5 -9.40 0.49 -8.99
C LEU A 5 -8.38 0.02 -10.02
N ARG A 6 -8.75 -0.17 -11.29
CA ARG A 6 -7.76 -0.48 -12.34
C ARG A 6 -6.90 0.73 -12.67
N VAL A 7 -7.52 1.92 -12.65
CA VAL A 7 -6.81 3.18 -12.89
C VAL A 7 -5.91 3.46 -11.69
N ASP A 8 -6.47 3.38 -10.48
CA ASP A 8 -5.72 3.61 -9.25
C ASP A 8 -4.56 2.61 -9.12
N ALA A 9 -4.80 1.33 -9.43
CA ALA A 9 -3.76 0.31 -9.38
C ALA A 9 -2.58 0.62 -10.31
N LYS A 10 -2.87 1.14 -11.51
CA LYS A 10 -1.82 1.53 -12.46
C LYS A 10 -0.99 2.67 -11.88
N THR A 11 -1.63 3.69 -11.32
CA THR A 11 -0.95 4.84 -10.71
C THR A 11 -0.05 4.39 -9.55
N VAL A 12 -0.55 3.53 -8.65
CA VAL A 12 0.25 3.00 -7.55
C VAL A 12 1.42 2.15 -8.05
N PHE A 13 1.20 1.29 -9.06
CA PHE A 13 2.28 0.46 -9.60
C PHE A 13 3.39 1.31 -10.24
N ASP A 14 3.02 2.34 -10.99
CA ASP A 14 3.98 3.28 -11.60
C ASP A 14 4.76 4.03 -10.50
N PHE A 15 4.07 4.50 -9.45
CA PHE A 15 4.70 5.13 -8.29
C PHE A 15 5.72 4.21 -7.60
N ILE A 16 5.36 2.94 -7.32
CA ILE A 16 6.31 1.98 -6.73
C ILE A 16 7.50 1.77 -7.65
N LYS A 17 7.28 1.64 -8.96
CA LYS A 17 8.35 1.43 -9.92
C LYS A 17 9.33 2.61 -9.96
N GLU A 18 8.83 3.83 -9.91
CA GLU A 18 9.63 5.05 -9.81
C GLU A 18 10.46 5.05 -8.52
N ARG A 19 9.82 4.86 -7.36
CA ARG A 19 10.48 4.81 -6.05
C ARG A 19 11.57 3.73 -5.97
N VAL A 20 11.32 2.56 -6.55
CA VAL A 20 12.30 1.47 -6.63
C VAL A 20 13.46 1.80 -7.57
N THR A 21 13.19 2.53 -8.66
CA THR A 21 14.20 2.96 -9.64
C THR A 21 15.11 4.04 -9.06
N ASP A 22 14.52 4.98 -8.35
CA ASP A 22 15.21 6.16 -7.83
C ASP A 22 15.88 5.92 -6.48
N TYR A 23 15.57 4.79 -5.82
CA TYR A 23 16.14 4.44 -4.51
C TYR A 23 17.66 4.67 -4.39
N PRO A 24 18.52 4.30 -5.37
CA PRO A 24 19.97 4.50 -5.25
C PRO A 24 20.46 5.95 -5.21
N VAL A 25 19.61 6.92 -5.57
CA VAL A 25 19.92 8.36 -5.58
C VAL A 25 19.00 9.16 -4.66
N TYR A 26 18.09 8.47 -3.97
CA TYR A 26 17.10 9.02 -3.06
C TYR A 26 17.58 8.84 -1.63
N VAL A 27 17.42 9.88 -0.79
CA VAL A 27 17.64 9.75 0.65
C VAL A 27 16.42 9.07 1.24
N ASN A 28 16.59 7.87 1.82
CA ASN A 28 15.49 7.11 2.37
C ASN A 28 14.83 7.81 3.55
N ASN A 29 13.66 8.41 3.30
CA ASN A 29 12.81 8.94 4.36
C ASN A 29 11.92 7.83 4.95
N GLY A 30 12.54 6.92 5.70
CA GLY A 30 11.86 5.83 6.39
C GLY A 30 12.58 5.49 7.71
N PRO A 31 12.05 4.53 8.48
CA PRO A 31 12.71 4.13 9.72
C PRO A 31 14.10 3.54 9.47
N GLY A 32 15.05 3.85 10.36
CA GLY A 32 16.43 3.35 10.31
C GLY A 32 17.40 4.29 9.60
N GLU A 33 18.57 3.77 9.25
CA GLU A 33 19.66 4.51 8.59
C GLU A 33 19.68 4.25 7.08
N ASP A 34 19.92 5.27 6.27
CA ASP A 34 19.84 5.21 4.80
C ASP A 34 20.80 4.17 4.17
N ASP A 35 21.98 3.99 4.77
CA ASP A 35 23.00 3.05 4.29
C ASP A 35 22.67 1.58 4.63
N ASP A 36 21.70 1.32 5.51
CA ASP A 36 21.34 -0.02 5.94
C ASP A 36 20.43 -0.73 4.92
N PRO A 37 20.52 -2.07 4.80
CA PRO A 37 19.69 -2.81 3.87
C PRO A 37 18.22 -2.83 4.31
N ILE A 38 17.31 -2.68 3.35
CA ILE A 38 15.86 -2.65 3.57
C ILE A 38 15.38 -3.97 4.19
N SER A 39 14.86 -3.90 5.41
CA SER A 39 14.28 -5.02 6.15
C SER A 39 12.77 -5.14 5.95
N GLN A 40 12.08 -4.05 5.59
CA GLN A 40 10.66 -4.09 5.28
C GLN A 40 10.24 -3.05 4.24
N ILE A 41 9.30 -3.42 3.38
CA ILE A 41 8.64 -2.53 2.42
C ILE A 41 7.15 -2.52 2.73
N THR A 42 6.61 -1.37 3.12
CA THR A 42 5.19 -1.25 3.49
C THR A 42 4.46 -0.34 2.52
N LEU A 43 3.34 -0.84 1.99
CA LEU A 43 2.28 0.01 1.43
C LEU A 43 1.27 0.32 2.54
N GLY A 44 1.43 1.48 3.15
CA GLY A 44 0.43 2.04 4.05
C GLY A 44 -0.70 2.67 3.24
N PHE A 45 -1.93 2.66 3.72
CA PHE A 45 -3.01 3.40 3.06
C PHE A 45 -4.09 3.85 4.03
N GLN A 46 -4.92 4.80 3.58
CA GLN A 46 -6.12 5.22 4.29
C GLN A 46 -7.18 5.65 3.27
N VAL A 47 -8.42 5.23 3.51
CA VAL A 47 -9.58 5.54 2.64
C VAL A 47 -10.74 6.24 3.34
N SER A 48 -10.81 6.16 4.67
CA SER A 48 -12.02 6.52 5.44
C SER A 48 -12.07 7.97 5.92
N GLN A 49 -10.92 8.62 6.07
CA GLN A 49 -10.75 9.99 6.61
C GLN A 49 -9.91 10.86 5.67
N ALA A 50 -9.15 10.22 4.80
CA ALA A 50 -8.37 10.76 3.73
C ALA A 50 -8.37 9.75 2.57
N GLY A 51 -7.68 10.07 1.48
CA GLY A 51 -7.44 9.11 0.41
C GLY A 51 -5.98 9.17 0.05
N TRP A 52 -5.19 8.19 0.48
CA TRP A 52 -3.77 8.13 0.15
C TRP A 52 -3.21 6.71 0.24
N VAL A 53 -2.06 6.53 -0.42
CA VAL A 53 -1.20 5.34 -0.32
C VAL A 53 0.22 5.83 -0.08
N ALA A 54 0.93 5.27 0.90
CA ALA A 54 2.32 5.57 1.20
C ALA A 54 3.22 4.35 0.98
N LEU A 55 4.37 4.54 0.35
CA LEU A 55 5.39 3.50 0.20
C LEU A 55 6.59 3.81 1.09
N VAL A 56 6.78 3.02 2.14
CA VAL A 56 7.87 3.22 3.12
C VAL A 56 8.87 2.06 3.04
N PHE A 57 10.15 2.40 2.99
CA PHE A 57 11.25 1.45 3.12
C PHE A 57 11.84 1.55 4.54
N ASP A 58 11.70 0.49 5.32
CA ASP A 58 12.27 0.36 6.66
C ASP A 58 13.62 -0.35 6.55
N THR A 59 14.64 0.27 7.13
CA THR A 59 16.05 -0.19 7.12
C THR A 59 16.51 -0.62 8.51
N ARG A 60 15.65 -0.51 9.55
CA ARG A 60 15.98 -1.00 10.90
C ARG A 60 16.35 -2.48 10.82
N PRO A 61 17.47 -2.92 11.42
CA PRO A 61 17.91 -4.33 11.35
C PRO A 61 16.89 -5.34 11.87
N ASP A 62 16.02 -4.91 12.79
CA ASP A 62 14.93 -5.67 13.41
C ASP A 62 13.53 -5.20 12.99
N GLY A 63 13.44 -4.43 11.89
CA GLY A 63 12.20 -3.91 11.32
C GLY A 63 11.12 -4.99 11.19
N SER A 64 9.90 -4.64 11.62
CA SER A 64 8.75 -5.54 11.62
C SER A 64 7.44 -4.76 11.43
N PRO A 65 6.31 -5.42 11.14
CA PRO A 65 5.01 -4.75 11.05
C PRO A 65 4.53 -4.30 12.44
N ASP A 66 5.12 -3.20 12.93
CA ASP A 66 4.93 -2.62 14.26
C ASP A 66 4.28 -1.23 14.22
N GLY A 67 3.94 -0.74 13.02
CA GLY A 67 3.32 0.56 12.79
C GLY A 67 4.31 1.73 12.70
N GLU A 68 5.62 1.53 12.85
CA GLU A 68 6.61 2.63 12.85
C GLU A 68 6.57 3.46 11.54
N TRP A 69 6.20 2.82 10.43
CA TRP A 69 6.05 3.47 9.13
C TRP A 69 5.07 4.65 9.14
N GLN A 70 4.12 4.70 10.07
CA GLN A 70 3.10 5.76 10.13
C GLN A 70 3.70 7.15 10.37
N SER A 71 4.86 7.24 11.02
CA SER A 71 5.56 8.51 11.23
C SER A 71 6.21 9.08 9.95
N TYR A 72 6.20 8.32 8.84
CA TYR A 72 6.90 8.63 7.59
C TYR A 72 5.93 8.81 6.41
N ILE A 73 4.64 9.05 6.65
CA ILE A 73 3.62 9.08 5.59
C ILE A 73 3.81 10.29 4.66
N GLU A 74 3.94 11.51 5.19
CA GLU A 74 3.79 12.77 4.43
C GLU A 74 4.75 12.89 3.22
N GLU A 75 5.95 12.33 3.36
CA GLU A 75 7.02 12.42 2.35
C GLU A 75 7.04 11.20 1.41
N ASN A 76 6.15 10.23 1.64
CA ASN A 76 6.10 8.95 0.92
C ASN A 76 4.72 8.66 0.30
N TRP A 77 3.77 9.59 0.36
CA TRP A 77 2.40 9.34 -0.07
C TRP A 77 2.08 9.74 -1.51
N LEU A 78 0.99 9.17 -2.00
CA LEU A 78 0.30 9.50 -3.22
C LEU A 78 -1.18 9.67 -2.87
N GLU A 79 -1.78 10.77 -3.30
CA GLU A 79 -3.16 11.13 -2.94
C GLU A 79 -4.21 10.56 -3.91
N PHE A 80 -5.34 10.18 -3.36
CA PHE A 80 -6.53 9.65 -4.02
C PHE A 80 -7.80 10.34 -3.47
N PRO A 81 -7.97 11.66 -3.68
CA PRO A 81 -9.06 12.43 -3.09
C PRO A 81 -10.47 11.92 -3.46
N HIS A 82 -10.60 11.19 -4.58
CA HIS A 82 -11.86 10.57 -4.98
C HIS A 82 -12.29 9.40 -4.09
N TRP A 83 -11.37 8.80 -3.30
CA TRP A 83 -11.73 7.79 -2.30
C TRP A 83 -12.49 8.42 -1.14
N LEU A 84 -11.91 9.48 -0.54
CA LEU A 84 -12.56 10.23 0.54
C LEU A 84 -13.92 10.76 0.09
N ALA A 85 -13.97 11.41 -1.07
CA ALA A 85 -15.24 11.95 -1.58
C ALA A 85 -16.32 10.86 -1.71
N ALA A 86 -15.95 9.63 -2.11
CA ALA A 86 -16.88 8.50 -2.23
C ALA A 86 -17.35 7.97 -0.88
N VAL A 87 -16.47 7.94 0.11
CA VAL A 87 -16.80 7.59 1.48
C VAL A 87 -17.72 8.64 2.10
N ASP A 88 -17.41 9.93 1.96
CA ASP A 88 -18.27 11.02 2.44
C ASP A 88 -19.65 10.96 1.79
N ALA A 89 -19.73 10.76 0.48
CA ALA A 89 -21.02 10.63 -0.21
C ALA A 89 -21.83 9.43 0.27
N LEU A 90 -21.16 8.32 0.64
CA LEU A 90 -21.82 7.15 1.19
C LEU A 90 -22.39 7.43 2.59
N PHE A 91 -21.61 8.00 3.49
CA PHE A 91 -22.02 8.21 4.89
C PHE A 91 -22.91 9.44 5.10
N ASP A 92 -22.67 10.54 4.38
CA ASP A 92 -23.44 11.78 4.55
C ASP A 92 -24.75 11.76 3.75
N ASN A 93 -24.75 11.13 2.58
CA ASN A 93 -25.86 11.20 1.63
C ASN A 93 -26.54 9.85 1.36
N GLY A 94 -26.04 8.74 1.93
CA GLY A 94 -26.54 7.38 1.64
C GLY A 94 -26.28 6.94 0.19
N GLU A 95 -25.35 7.57 -0.51
CA GLU A 95 -25.06 7.24 -1.91
C GLU A 95 -24.15 6.02 -2.02
N SER A 96 -24.64 4.97 -2.65
CA SER A 96 -23.79 3.81 -2.94
C SER A 96 -22.58 4.13 -3.82
N ILE A 97 -21.49 3.39 -3.59
CA ILE A 97 -20.28 3.45 -4.42
C ILE A 97 -20.33 2.35 -5.48
N GLU A 98 -20.25 2.72 -6.76
CA GLU A 98 -20.01 1.80 -7.86
C GLU A 98 -18.51 1.55 -7.99
N LEU A 99 -18.05 0.39 -7.54
CA LEU A 99 -16.66 -0.01 -7.55
C LEU A 99 -16.36 -0.91 -8.75
N ILE A 100 -15.34 -0.58 -9.54
CA ILE A 100 -14.73 -1.51 -10.50
C ILE A 100 -13.44 -2.04 -9.87
N LEU A 101 -13.44 -3.34 -9.56
CA LEU A 101 -12.28 -4.04 -9.01
C LEU A 101 -11.16 -4.16 -10.06
N GLN A 102 -9.94 -4.43 -9.61
CA GLN A 102 -8.77 -4.59 -10.48
C GLN A 102 -8.97 -5.68 -11.56
N ASN A 103 -9.73 -6.73 -11.26
CA ASN A 103 -10.09 -7.78 -12.22
C ASN A 103 -11.24 -7.40 -13.19
N GLY A 104 -11.71 -6.16 -13.15
CA GLY A 104 -12.79 -5.62 -13.97
C GLY A 104 -14.21 -5.95 -13.49
N LYS A 105 -14.37 -6.77 -12.44
CA LYS A 105 -15.69 -7.03 -11.84
C LYS A 105 -16.23 -5.77 -11.20
N ARG A 106 -17.54 -5.58 -11.30
CA ARG A 106 -18.25 -4.48 -10.66
C ARG A 106 -18.85 -4.93 -9.34
N ARG A 107 -18.74 -4.10 -8.31
CA ARG A 107 -19.40 -4.25 -7.01
C ARG A 107 -20.09 -2.94 -6.67
N LYS A 108 -21.22 -3.02 -5.97
CA LYS A 108 -21.88 -1.87 -5.37
C LYS A 108 -21.61 -1.95 -3.87
N LEU A 109 -21.08 -0.88 -3.27
CA LEU A 109 -20.89 -0.77 -1.82
C LEU A 109 -22.01 0.09 -1.23
N GLY A 110 -22.63 -0.39 -0.16
CA GLY A 110 -23.57 0.34 0.70
C GLY A 110 -22.94 0.71 2.05
N GLU A 111 -23.75 1.24 2.97
CA GLU A 111 -23.30 1.76 4.27
C GLU A 111 -22.63 0.71 5.16
N ASP A 112 -22.99 -0.57 4.99
CA ASP A 112 -22.40 -1.71 5.72
C ASP A 112 -21.12 -2.27 5.06
N ASP A 113 -20.70 -1.73 3.91
CA ASP A 113 -19.53 -2.20 3.17
C ASP A 113 -18.30 -1.29 3.41
N GLU A 114 -17.13 -1.90 3.64
CA GLU A 114 -15.87 -1.16 3.79
C GLU A 114 -15.10 -1.05 2.46
N LEU A 115 -14.68 0.16 2.10
CA LEU A 115 -13.80 0.41 0.95
C LEU A 115 -12.35 -0.05 1.19
N ALA A 116 -11.94 -0.20 2.46
CA ALA A 116 -10.58 -0.57 2.83
C ALA A 116 -10.19 -1.97 2.31
N GLU A 117 -11.08 -2.96 2.43
CA GLU A 117 -10.82 -4.34 1.97
C GLU A 117 -10.48 -4.42 0.47
N PRO A 118 -11.28 -3.89 -0.47
CA PRO A 118 -10.94 -3.95 -1.89
C PRO A 118 -9.71 -3.11 -2.26
N VAL A 119 -9.42 -2.01 -1.55
CA VAL A 119 -8.20 -1.22 -1.76
C VAL A 119 -6.98 -1.98 -1.25
N GLY A 120 -7.00 -2.51 -0.03
CA GLY A 120 -5.93 -3.33 0.52
C GLY A 120 -5.62 -4.55 -0.34
N GLN A 121 -6.66 -5.22 -0.86
CA GLN A 121 -6.50 -6.34 -1.79
C GLN A 121 -5.86 -5.93 -3.12
N MET A 122 -6.22 -4.76 -3.67
CA MET A 122 -5.57 -4.19 -4.87
C MET A 122 -4.07 -3.92 -4.62
N LEU A 123 -3.72 -3.30 -3.50
CA LEU A 123 -2.32 -2.99 -3.14
C LEU A 123 -1.48 -4.26 -2.94
N LYS A 124 -2.06 -5.29 -2.34
CA LYS A 124 -1.44 -6.60 -2.20
C LYS A 124 -1.17 -7.22 -3.56
N ASP A 125 -2.14 -7.19 -4.47
CA ASP A 125 -1.97 -7.75 -5.82
C ASP A 125 -0.88 -7.01 -6.61
N ILE A 126 -0.74 -5.70 -6.42
CA ILE A 126 0.37 -4.88 -6.93
C ILE A 126 1.72 -5.36 -6.39
N LEU A 127 1.87 -5.55 -5.07
CA LEU A 127 3.12 -6.05 -4.49
C LEU A 127 3.49 -7.44 -5.02
N LEU A 128 2.49 -8.33 -5.15
CA LEU A 128 2.66 -9.66 -5.70
C LEU A 128 3.04 -9.62 -7.19
N GLN A 129 2.49 -8.69 -7.96
CA GLN A 129 2.90 -8.42 -9.34
C GLN A 129 4.35 -7.94 -9.39
N GLY A 130 4.72 -6.94 -8.60
CA GLY A 130 6.09 -6.43 -8.51
C GLY A 130 7.11 -7.53 -8.17
N ARG A 131 6.76 -8.43 -7.24
CA ARG A 131 7.56 -9.64 -6.96
C ARG A 131 7.70 -10.54 -8.19
N LYS A 132 6.60 -10.86 -8.87
CA LYS A 132 6.62 -11.72 -10.07
C LYS A 132 7.50 -11.12 -11.17
N GLU A 133 7.48 -9.80 -11.30
CA GLU A 133 8.28 -9.03 -12.26
C GLU A 133 9.72 -8.76 -11.77
N ARG A 134 10.08 -9.21 -10.56
CA ARG A 134 11.38 -8.99 -9.90
C ARG A 134 11.73 -7.51 -9.75
N LEU A 135 10.72 -6.65 -9.60
CA LEU A 135 10.87 -5.21 -9.44
C LEU A 135 11.83 -4.86 -8.29
N PHE A 136 11.67 -5.53 -7.14
CA PHE A 136 12.46 -5.26 -5.94
C PHE A 136 13.89 -5.81 -5.97
N LYS A 137 14.29 -6.55 -7.02
CA LYS A 137 15.59 -7.25 -7.06
C LYS A 137 16.79 -6.29 -7.00
N GLN A 138 16.63 -5.06 -7.48
CA GLN A 138 17.70 -4.06 -7.52
C GLN A 138 17.90 -3.31 -6.19
N LEU A 139 16.97 -3.43 -5.26
CA LEU A 139 17.06 -2.80 -3.95
C LEU A 139 18.10 -3.50 -3.06
N PRO A 140 18.75 -2.78 -2.14
CA PRO A 140 19.63 -3.37 -1.14
C PRO A 140 18.80 -4.08 -0.06
N LEU A 141 18.27 -5.27 -0.37
CA LEU A 141 17.38 -5.98 0.54
C LEU A 141 18.16 -6.74 1.63
N ALA A 142 17.70 -6.63 2.87
CA ALA A 142 18.17 -7.47 3.96
C ALA A 142 17.78 -8.94 3.71
N LYS A 143 18.55 -9.88 4.28
CA LYS A 143 18.33 -11.33 4.10
C LYS A 143 16.91 -11.79 4.46
N ARG A 144 16.27 -11.10 5.42
CA ARG A 144 14.92 -11.37 5.91
C ARG A 144 13.95 -10.23 5.58
N CYS A 145 14.11 -9.60 4.41
CA CYS A 145 13.18 -8.56 3.98
C CYS A 145 11.76 -9.10 3.80
N SER A 146 10.75 -8.33 4.23
CA SER A 146 9.33 -8.58 3.95
C SER A 146 8.63 -7.39 3.31
N ILE A 147 7.64 -7.64 2.46
CA ILE A 147 6.73 -6.66 1.88
C ILE A 147 5.32 -6.86 2.44
N GLY A 148 4.60 -5.77 2.66
CA GLY A 148 3.26 -5.82 3.23
C GLY A 148 2.39 -4.63 2.87
N VAL A 149 1.10 -4.77 3.17
CA VAL A 149 0.05 -3.75 3.06
C VAL A 149 -0.59 -3.62 4.43
N GLU A 150 -0.77 -2.38 4.88
CA GLU A 150 -1.39 -2.07 6.16
C GLU A 150 -2.31 -0.86 5.99
N ASP A 151 -3.55 -1.00 6.42
CA ASP A 151 -4.46 0.12 6.58
C ASP A 151 -4.08 0.91 7.83
N HIS A 152 -4.07 2.24 7.74
CA HIS A 152 -3.73 3.13 8.84
C HIS A 152 -4.62 2.90 10.09
N ASP A 153 -5.90 2.60 9.87
CA ASP A 153 -6.89 2.38 10.93
C ASP A 153 -6.99 0.89 11.33
N GLY A 154 -6.19 0.01 10.73
CA GLY A 154 -6.14 -1.41 11.04
C GLY A 154 -7.24 -2.27 10.40
N ALA A 155 -8.01 -1.72 9.45
CA ALA A 155 -9.08 -2.46 8.77
C ALA A 155 -8.56 -3.55 7.81
N TYR A 156 -7.31 -3.43 7.37
CA TYR A 156 -6.66 -4.39 6.48
C TYR A 156 -5.20 -4.62 6.86
N GLY A 157 -4.76 -5.87 6.76
CA GLY A 157 -3.36 -6.23 6.95
C GLY A 157 -2.98 -7.45 6.13
N TRP A 158 -1.91 -7.34 5.36
CA TRP A 158 -1.31 -8.46 4.66
C TRP A 158 0.22 -8.32 4.59
N PRO A 159 0.98 -9.41 4.69
CA PRO A 159 0.59 -10.77 5.06
C PRO A 159 0.22 -10.90 6.55
N ALA A 160 -0.38 -12.03 6.93
CA ALA A 160 -0.51 -12.38 8.34
C ALA A 160 0.88 -12.39 9.02
N TYR A 161 0.96 -11.90 10.26
CA TYR A 161 2.23 -11.66 10.94
C TYR A 161 3.15 -12.88 10.98
N ASP A 162 2.60 -14.05 11.29
CA ASP A 162 3.31 -15.34 11.34
C ASP A 162 3.81 -15.81 9.96
N LYS A 163 3.21 -15.33 8.88
CA LYS A 163 3.55 -15.68 7.49
C LYS A 163 4.35 -14.61 6.76
N ARG A 164 4.75 -13.52 7.43
CA ARG A 164 5.35 -12.35 6.76
C ARG A 164 6.58 -12.63 5.91
N TYR A 165 7.47 -13.49 6.38
CA TYR A 165 8.68 -13.87 5.63
C TYR A 165 8.44 -14.96 4.56
N LYS A 166 7.23 -15.51 4.49
CA LYS A 166 6.84 -16.51 3.50
C LYS A 166 6.01 -15.87 2.40
N ASP A 167 4.89 -15.26 2.78
CA ASP A 167 3.92 -14.70 1.84
C ASP A 167 4.37 -13.31 1.36
N GLY A 168 4.98 -12.53 2.25
CA GLY A 168 5.55 -11.20 1.99
C GLY A 168 7.02 -11.23 1.55
N ARG A 169 7.56 -12.36 1.07
CA ARG A 169 8.94 -12.35 0.57
C ARG A 169 9.01 -11.57 -0.75
N PRO A 170 9.96 -10.61 -0.94
CA PRO A 170 10.04 -9.75 -2.13
C PRO A 170 10.56 -10.44 -3.41
N VAL A 171 11.35 -11.52 -3.27
CA VAL A 171 11.99 -12.25 -4.38
C VAL A 171 12.04 -13.76 -4.17
#